data_AF-S2ZT71-F1
#
_entry.id   AF-S2ZT71-F1
#
_cell.length_a   1.000
_cell.length_b   1.000
_cell.length_c   1.000
_cell.angle_alpha   90.00
_cell.angle_beta   90.00
_cell.angle_gamma   90.00
#
_symmetry.space_group_name_H-M   'P 1'
#
loop_
_entity.id
_entity.type
_entity.pdbx_description
1 polymer ?
#
loop_
_entity_poly.entity_id
_entity_poly.type
_entity_poly.pdbx_seq_one_letter_code
_entity_poly.pdbx_strand_id
1 'polypeptide(L)'
;MLYTPNNILYKYIRYRFRRIQIQCNMLYDIAPEEEDEIYRNLLKKRAKILIPIGILYFLIFGVTFAWIAGTSEDLNPLMQWEIRVIYNVIPILNTIDITWYAYSLDLLRAAVILMPLAIINSFPYIIIAYIVDTILIRREVKALIKTYSMKEYLKI
;
A
#
# COMPACT_ATOMS: atom_id res chain seq x y z
N MET A 1 -0.03 -16.75 0.39
CA MET A 1 -0.34 -16.43 -1.04
C MET A 1 0.08 -15.02 -1.50
N LEU A 2 0.86 -14.24 -0.73
CA LEU A 2 1.27 -12.87 -1.12
C LEU A 2 2.48 -12.79 -2.08
N TYR A 3 3.15 -13.92 -2.33
CA TYR A 3 4.48 -13.97 -2.98
C TYR A 3 4.47 -14.79 -4.29
N THR A 4 3.32 -14.89 -4.95
CA THR A 4 3.17 -15.62 -6.21
C THR A 4 3.17 -14.65 -7.41
N PRO A 5 3.64 -15.10 -8.59
CA PRO A 5 3.72 -14.26 -9.79
C PRO A 5 2.38 -13.66 -10.25
N ASN A 6 1.26 -14.29 -9.88
CA ASN A 6 -0.06 -13.82 -10.24
C ASN A 6 -0.60 -12.70 -9.32
N ASN A 7 0.13 -12.35 -8.25
CA ASN A 7 -0.26 -11.29 -7.33
C ASN A 7 -0.03 -9.90 -7.96
N ILE A 8 -1.01 -8.99 -7.86
CA ILE A 8 -0.92 -7.62 -8.39
C ILE A 8 0.28 -6.87 -7.79
N LEU A 9 0.53 -7.04 -6.49
CA LEU A 9 1.64 -6.40 -5.80
C LEU A 9 3.00 -6.92 -6.30
N TYR A 10 3.06 -8.21 -6.63
CA TYR A 10 4.25 -8.81 -7.25
C TYR A 10 4.52 -8.19 -8.63
N LYS A 11 3.49 -8.12 -9.49
CA LYS A 11 3.58 -7.50 -10.82
C LYS A 11 4.02 -6.04 -10.72
N TYR A 12 3.48 -5.29 -9.76
CA TYR A 12 3.85 -3.91 -9.49
C TYR A 12 5.34 -3.77 -9.09
N ILE A 13 5.81 -4.56 -8.12
CA ILE A 13 7.22 -4.50 -7.68
C ILE A 13 8.15 -4.90 -8.81
N ARG A 14 7.84 -5.97 -9.56
CA ARG A 14 8.61 -6.39 -10.74
C ARG A 14 8.72 -5.27 -11.78
N TYR A 15 7.61 -4.63 -12.12
CA TYR A 15 7.60 -3.50 -13.06
C TYR A 15 8.47 -2.33 -12.57
N ARG A 16 8.33 -1.95 -11.30
CA ARG A 16 9.10 -0.85 -10.69
C ARG A 16 10.59 -1.16 -10.61
N PHE A 17 10.93 -2.40 -10.26
CA PHE A 17 12.30 -2.86 -10.20
C PHE A 17 12.98 -2.77 -11.56
N ARG A 18 12.34 -3.29 -12.62
CA ARG A 18 12.84 -3.18 -14.00
C ARG A 18 13.01 -1.73 -14.45
N ARG A 19 12.04 -0.86 -14.15
CA ARG A 19 12.15 0.58 -14.44
C ARG A 19 13.39 1.20 -13.79
N ILE A 20 13.70 0.86 -12.54
CA ILE A 20 14.86 1.40 -11.82
C ILE A 20 16.17 0.78 -12.32
N GLN A 21 16.20 -0.52 -12.66
CA GLN A 21 17.35 -1.16 -13.29
C GLN A 21 17.73 -0.46 -14.60
N ILE A 22 16.75 -0.21 -15.49
CA ILE A 22 16.97 0.53 -16.74
C ILE A 22 17.53 1.93 -16.46
N GLN A 23 16.98 2.65 -15.48
CA GLN A 23 17.48 3.98 -15.09
C GLN A 23 18.93 3.94 -14.58
N CYS A 24 19.35 2.85 -13.94
CA CYS A 24 20.72 2.66 -13.48
C CYS A 24 21.63 2.01 -14.53
N ASN A 25 21.19 1.87 -15.78
CA ASN A 25 21.89 1.19 -16.88
C ASN A 25 22.38 -0.24 -16.53
N MET A 26 21.60 -0.94 -15.71
CA MET A 26 21.86 -2.30 -15.31
C MET A 26 21.35 -3.27 -16.38
N LEU A 27 22.27 -3.97 -17.05
CA LEU A 27 22.02 -4.94 -18.12
C LEU A 27 22.56 -6.33 -17.75
N TYR A 28 22.45 -6.73 -16.48
CA TYR A 28 22.84 -8.07 -16.08
C TYR A 28 21.73 -9.08 -16.41
N ASP A 29 22.08 -10.16 -17.11
CA ASP A 29 21.25 -11.36 -17.22
C ASP A 29 21.25 -12.08 -15.86
N ILE A 30 20.38 -11.61 -14.96
CA ILE A 30 20.11 -12.28 -13.70
C ILE A 30 19.24 -13.51 -14.02
N ALA A 31 19.59 -14.67 -13.45
CA ALA A 31 18.78 -15.87 -13.62
C ALA A 31 17.35 -15.60 -13.10
N PRO A 32 16.30 -16.08 -13.78
CA PRO A 32 14.92 -15.81 -13.39
C PRO A 32 14.59 -16.28 -11.96
N GLU A 33 15.28 -17.32 -11.49
CA GLU A 33 15.14 -17.85 -10.12
C GLU A 33 15.68 -16.87 -9.07
N GLU A 34 16.82 -16.23 -9.33
CA GLU A 34 17.42 -15.22 -8.46
C GLU A 34 16.56 -13.93 -8.43
N GLU A 35 16.02 -13.52 -9.58
CA GLU A 35 15.08 -12.36 -9.65
C GLU A 35 13.85 -12.58 -8.78
N ASP A 36 13.25 -13.76 -8.87
CA ASP A 36 12.05 -14.11 -8.10
C ASP A 36 12.33 -14.10 -6.59
N GLU A 37 13.51 -14.55 -6.15
CA GLU A 37 13.91 -14.46 -4.75
C GLU A 37 14.07 -13.00 -4.28
N ILE A 38 14.70 -12.17 -5.10
CA ILE A 38 14.86 -10.72 -4.83
C ILE A 38 13.49 -10.06 -4.66
N TYR A 39 12.53 -10.33 -5.55
CA TYR A 39 11.19 -9.75 -5.46
C TYR A 39 10.44 -10.22 -4.21
N ARG A 40 10.56 -11.50 -3.85
CA ARG A 40 9.96 -12.02 -2.61
C ARG A 40 10.56 -11.36 -1.37
N ASN A 41 11.88 -11.19 -1.33
CA ASN A 41 12.57 -10.52 -0.23
C ASN A 41 12.22 -9.04 -0.13
N LEU A 42 12.10 -8.34 -1.27
CA LEU A 42 11.60 -6.96 -1.33
C LEU A 42 10.20 -6.83 -0.76
N LEU A 43 9.28 -7.73 -1.13
CA LEU A 43 7.92 -7.75 -0.60
C LEU A 43 7.88 -8.00 0.91
N LYS A 44 8.72 -8.90 1.44
CA LYS A 44 8.86 -9.13 2.89
C LYS A 44 9.37 -7.89 3.61
N LYS A 45 10.42 -7.25 3.10
CA LYS A 45 10.98 -6.00 3.67
C LYS A 45 9.96 -4.87 3.63
N ARG A 46 9.26 -4.72 2.50
CA ARG A 46 8.15 -3.78 2.33
C ARG A 46 7.08 -3.99 3.40
N ALA A 47 6.59 -5.21 3.56
CA ALA A 47 5.56 -5.52 4.55
C ALA A 47 6.03 -5.19 5.98
N LYS A 48 7.27 -5.56 6.32
CA LYS A 48 7.86 -5.26 7.64
C LYS A 48 7.93 -3.76 7.96
N ILE A 49 8.04 -2.91 6.94
CA ILE A 49 8.10 -1.44 7.10
C ILE A 49 6.70 -0.82 7.00
N LEU A 50 5.91 -1.19 5.99
CA LEU A 50 4.65 -0.52 5.69
C LEU A 50 3.49 -0.95 6.60
N ILE A 51 3.49 -2.17 7.13
CA ILE A 51 2.47 -2.60 8.10
C ILE A 51 2.50 -1.73 9.36
N PRO A 52 3.64 -1.57 10.08
CA PRO A 52 3.66 -0.74 11.27
C PRO A 52 3.39 0.74 10.97
N ILE A 53 3.89 1.26 9.83
CA ILE A 53 3.56 2.62 9.38
C ILE A 53 2.06 2.79 9.14
N GLY A 54 1.41 1.78 8.53
CA GLY A 54 -0.03 1.80 8.26
C GLY A 54 -0.85 1.77 9.54
N ILE A 55 -0.46 0.96 10.52
CA ILE A 55 -1.09 0.91 11.85
C ILE A 55 -0.95 2.27 12.54
N LEU A 56 0.26 2.83 12.55
CA LEU A 56 0.52 4.13 13.15
C LEU A 56 -0.29 5.25 12.47
N TYR A 57 -0.32 5.24 11.14
CA TYR A 57 -1.12 6.18 10.36
C TYR A 57 -2.61 6.10 10.72
N PHE A 58 -3.16 4.89 10.76
CA PHE A 58 -4.57 4.66 11.12
C PHE A 58 -4.88 5.14 12.53
N LEU A 59 -4.00 4.88 13.51
CA LEU A 59 -4.19 5.33 14.89
C LEU A 59 -4.16 6.86 14.99
N ILE A 60 -3.14 7.50 14.42
CA ILE A 60 -3.02 8.97 14.45
C ILE A 60 -4.23 9.59 13.76
N PHE A 61 -4.55 9.12 12.55
CA PHE A 61 -5.68 9.62 11.79
C PHE A 61 -7.00 9.47 12.57
N GLY A 62 -7.26 8.30 13.15
CA GLY A 62 -8.48 8.04 13.92
C GLY A 62 -8.59 8.94 15.16
N VAL A 63 -7.50 9.12 15.91
CA VAL A 63 -7.47 10.00 17.10
C VAL A 63 -7.69 11.45 16.70
N THR A 64 -6.97 11.94 15.68
CA THR A 64 -7.12 13.31 15.20
C THR A 64 -8.52 13.56 14.65
N PHE A 65 -9.08 12.63 13.89
CA PHE A 65 -10.42 12.74 13.35
C PHE A 65 -11.48 12.81 14.46
N ALA A 66 -11.43 11.89 15.43
CA ALA A 66 -12.36 11.87 16.56
C ALA A 66 -12.25 13.14 17.42
N TRP A 67 -11.02 13.61 17.66
CA TRP A 67 -10.78 14.85 18.39
C TRP A 67 -11.43 16.04 17.69
N ILE A 68 -11.11 16.27 16.41
CA ILE A 68 -11.62 17.46 15.71
C ILE A 68 -13.14 17.36 15.54
N ALA A 69 -13.68 16.18 15.21
CA ALA A 69 -15.13 15.96 15.11
C ALA A 69 -15.87 16.21 16.44
N GLY A 70 -15.22 15.98 17.59
CA GLY A 70 -15.83 16.14 18.91
C GLY A 70 -15.67 17.53 19.54
N THR A 71 -14.62 18.29 19.17
CA THR A 71 -14.28 19.55 19.88
C THR A 71 -14.44 20.81 19.03
N SER A 72 -14.60 20.70 17.71
CA SER A 72 -14.69 21.90 16.86
C SER A 72 -16.14 22.27 16.57
N GLU A 73 -16.47 23.53 16.83
CA GLU A 73 -17.78 24.12 16.49
C GLU A 73 -17.89 24.37 14.97
N ASP A 74 -16.77 24.74 14.34
CA ASP A 74 -16.66 24.98 12.90
C ASP A 74 -15.74 23.96 12.21
N LEU A 75 -16.35 22.91 11.67
CA LEU A 75 -15.68 21.90 10.87
C LEU A 75 -15.42 22.40 9.44
N ASN A 76 -14.27 22.09 8.86
CA ASN A 76 -14.00 22.31 7.43
C ASN A 76 -15.08 21.61 6.56
N PRO A 77 -15.54 22.21 5.44
CA PRO A 77 -16.49 21.59 4.50
C PRO A 77 -16.22 20.13 4.12
N LEU A 78 -14.95 19.74 3.95
CA LEU A 78 -14.55 18.36 3.66
C LEU A 78 -14.94 17.44 4.82
N MET A 79 -14.63 17.82 6.05
CA MET A 79 -14.90 17.00 7.23
C MET A 79 -16.41 16.98 7.56
N GLN A 80 -17.12 18.07 7.31
CA GLN A 80 -18.59 18.09 7.38
C GLN A 80 -19.21 17.11 6.38
N TRP A 81 -18.67 17.06 5.16
CA TRP A 81 -19.10 16.10 4.15
C TRP A 81 -18.79 14.66 4.58
N GLU A 82 -17.59 14.37 5.09
CA GLU A 82 -17.21 13.04 5.57
C GLU A 82 -18.15 12.54 6.68
N ILE A 83 -18.39 13.38 7.68
CA ILE A 83 -19.31 13.07 8.78
C ILE A 83 -20.72 12.79 8.26
N ARG A 84 -21.22 13.61 7.32
CA ARG A 84 -22.53 13.40 6.68
C ARG A 84 -22.60 12.06 5.94
N VAL A 85 -21.55 11.71 5.18
CA VAL A 85 -21.47 10.41 4.49
C VAL A 85 -21.51 9.27 5.50
N ILE A 86 -20.76 9.36 6.61
CA ILE A 86 -20.77 8.34 7.66
C ILE A 86 -22.17 8.21 8.27
N TYR A 87 -22.80 9.32 8.68
CA TYR A 87 -24.15 9.30 9.26
C TYR A 87 -25.21 8.73 8.31
N ASN A 88 -25.08 8.97 7.00
CA ASN A 88 -25.99 8.38 6.00
C ASN A 88 -25.84 6.85 5.90
N VAL A 89 -24.67 6.32 6.21
CA VAL A 89 -24.37 4.89 6.09
C VAL A 89 -24.71 4.12 7.37
N ILE A 90 -24.60 4.74 8.56
CA ILE A 90 -24.97 4.13 9.86
C ILE A 90 -26.33 3.40 9.82
N PRO A 91 -27.45 4.00 9.38
CA PRO A 91 -28.74 3.31 9.37
C PRO A 91 -28.76 2.12 8.40
N ILE A 92 -28.05 2.23 7.26
CA ILE A 92 -27.92 1.12 6.28
C ILE A 92 -27.16 -0.04 6.94
N LEU A 93 -26.10 0.25 7.69
CA LEU A 93 -25.32 -0.79 8.39
C LEU A 93 -26.12 -1.46 9.50
N ASN A 94 -26.94 -0.69 10.24
CA ASN A 94 -27.76 -1.21 11.33
C ASN A 94 -28.89 -2.16 10.87
N THR A 95 -29.27 -2.13 9.59
CA THR A 95 -30.28 -3.02 9.02
C THR A 95 -29.70 -4.30 8.42
N ILE A 96 -28.37 -4.44 8.35
CA ILE A 96 -27.73 -5.60 7.74
C ILE A 96 -27.69 -6.76 8.73
N ASP A 97 -28.31 -7.87 8.35
CA ASP A 97 -28.02 -9.18 8.95
C ASP A 97 -26.80 -9.79 8.23
N ILE A 98 -25.64 -9.78 8.90
CA ILE A 98 -24.39 -10.29 8.32
C ILE A 98 -24.40 -11.81 8.38
N THR A 99 -24.96 -12.44 7.36
CA THR A 99 -24.85 -13.90 7.17
C THR A 99 -23.62 -14.22 6.31
N TRP A 100 -22.85 -15.24 6.70
CA TRP A 100 -21.58 -15.61 6.05
C TRP A 100 -21.71 -16.08 4.59
N TYR A 101 -22.93 -16.32 4.12
CA TYR A 101 -23.24 -16.91 2.81
C TYR A 101 -24.07 -16.00 1.89
N ALA A 102 -24.55 -14.84 2.37
CA ALA A 102 -25.29 -13.88 1.55
C ALA A 102 -24.75 -12.47 1.74
N TYR A 103 -24.09 -11.95 0.69
CA TYR A 103 -23.71 -10.54 0.65
C TYR A 103 -24.98 -9.71 0.46
N SER A 104 -25.38 -8.95 1.47
CA SER A 104 -26.58 -8.11 1.37
C SER A 104 -26.34 -6.96 0.39
N LEU A 105 -27.36 -6.63 -0.40
CA LEU A 105 -27.32 -5.46 -1.30
C LEU A 105 -27.04 -4.16 -0.53
N ASP A 106 -27.49 -4.11 0.73
CA ASP A 106 -27.26 -2.98 1.64
C ASP A 106 -25.78 -2.86 2.06
N LEU A 107 -25.06 -3.98 2.24
CA LEU A 107 -23.62 -3.96 2.48
C LEU A 107 -22.86 -3.42 1.27
N LEU A 108 -23.24 -3.85 0.07
CA LEU A 108 -22.66 -3.32 -1.17
C LEU A 108 -22.95 -1.81 -1.30
N ARG A 109 -24.18 -1.39 -1.02
CA ARG A 109 -24.59 0.02 -1.04
C ARG A 109 -23.78 0.86 -0.06
N ALA A 110 -23.62 0.38 1.18
CA ALA A 110 -22.78 1.02 2.19
C ALA A 110 -21.32 1.14 1.71
N ALA A 111 -20.76 0.07 1.14
CA ALA A 111 -19.39 0.07 0.61
C ALA A 111 -19.21 1.08 -0.53
N VAL A 112 -20.16 1.18 -1.45
CA VAL A 112 -20.13 2.15 -2.55
C VAL A 112 -20.16 3.59 -2.03
N ILE A 113 -21.00 3.87 -1.03
CA ILE A 113 -21.10 5.20 -0.43
C ILE A 113 -19.81 5.57 0.33
N LEU A 114 -19.19 4.62 1.03
CA LEU A 114 -17.95 4.83 1.78
C LEU A 114 -16.68 4.85 0.91
N MET A 115 -16.73 4.31 -0.31
CA MET A 115 -15.56 4.16 -1.18
C MET A 115 -14.80 5.48 -1.43
N PRO A 116 -15.44 6.62 -1.75
CA PRO A 116 -14.73 7.89 -1.93
C PRO A 116 -13.97 8.32 -0.68
N LEU A 117 -14.56 8.14 0.50
CA LEU A 117 -13.93 8.46 1.79
C LEU A 117 -12.71 7.58 2.03
N ALA A 118 -12.82 6.27 1.75
CA ALA A 118 -11.70 5.35 1.85
C ALA A 118 -10.56 5.72 0.87
N ILE A 119 -10.88 6.15 -0.36
CA ILE A 119 -9.87 6.58 -1.34
C ILE A 119 -9.15 7.85 -0.87
N ILE A 120 -9.88 8.88 -0.48
CA ILE A 120 -9.31 10.17 -0.04
C ILE A 120 -8.43 9.95 1.19
N ASN A 121 -8.92 9.21 2.18
CA ASN A 121 -8.19 9.01 3.44
C ASN A 121 -7.07 7.97 3.35
N SER A 122 -7.07 7.08 2.34
CA SER A 122 -5.91 6.20 2.11
C SER A 122 -4.82 6.85 1.28
N PHE A 123 -5.12 7.94 0.57
CA PHE A 123 -4.19 8.58 -0.36
C PHE A 123 -2.84 8.99 0.28
N PRO A 124 -2.80 9.61 1.47
CA PRO A 124 -1.54 9.95 2.13
C PRO A 124 -0.68 8.71 2.42
N TYR A 125 -1.31 7.62 2.86
CA TYR A 125 -0.61 6.36 3.10
C TYR A 125 -0.07 5.74 1.81
N ILE A 126 -0.82 5.81 0.70
CA ILE A 126 -0.38 5.32 -0.61
C ILE A 126 0.88 6.07 -1.09
N ILE A 127 0.96 7.39 -0.87
CA ILE A 127 2.15 8.18 -1.19
C ILE A 127 3.37 7.69 -0.39
N ILE A 128 3.21 7.49 0.92
CA ILE A 128 4.28 6.98 1.79
C ILE A 128 4.73 5.61 1.31
N ALA A 129 3.79 4.71 0.98
CA ALA A 129 4.08 3.40 0.43
C ALA A 129 4.92 3.49 -0.85
N TYR A 130 4.56 4.39 -1.76
CA TYR A 130 5.29 4.62 -3.01
C TYR A 130 6.73 5.11 -2.79
N ILE A 131 6.93 6.02 -1.83
CA ILE A 131 8.26 6.54 -1.46
C ILE A 131 9.13 5.41 -0.89
N VAL A 132 8.59 4.65 0.07
CA VAL A 132 9.30 3.51 0.70
C VAL A 132 9.70 2.47 -0.35
N ASP A 133 8.78 2.10 -1.24
CA ASP A 133 9.05 1.15 -2.32
C ASP A 133 10.19 1.63 -3.23
N THR A 134 10.20 2.92 -3.56
CA THR A 134 11.26 3.52 -4.39
C THR A 134 12.61 3.48 -3.70
N ILE A 135 12.67 3.77 -2.40
CA ILE A 135 13.92 3.73 -1.62
C ILE A 135 14.43 2.28 -1.49
N LEU A 136 13.55 1.34 -1.15
CA LEU A 136 13.90 -0.08 -1.00
C LEU A 136 14.48 -0.65 -2.30
N ILE A 137 13.79 -0.43 -3.42
CA ILE A 137 14.23 -0.93 -4.72
C ILE A 137 15.58 -0.31 -5.11
N ARG A 138 15.77 1.01 -4.93
CA ARG A 138 17.05 1.66 -5.22
C ARG A 138 18.21 1.09 -4.39
N ARG A 139 17.96 0.75 -3.12
CA ARG A 139 18.98 0.14 -2.26
C ARG A 139 19.37 -1.26 -2.75
N GLU A 140 18.40 -2.08 -3.13
CA GLU A 140 18.69 -3.42 -3.68
C GLU A 140 19.43 -3.33 -5.02
N VAL A 141 19.00 -2.47 -5.94
CA VAL A 141 19.68 -2.29 -7.24
C VAL A 141 21.13 -1.85 -7.04
N LYS A 142 21.40 -0.93 -6.10
CA LYS A 142 22.77 -0.53 -5.75
C LYS A 142 23.59 -1.67 -5.13
N ALA A 143 22.98 -2.51 -4.30
CA ALA A 143 23.65 -3.67 -3.73
C ALA A 143 24.03 -4.68 -4.82
N LEU A 144 23.11 -4.94 -5.76
CA LEU A 144 23.36 -5.83 -6.90
C LEU A 144 24.50 -5.30 -7.79
N ILE A 145 24.52 -4.01 -8.12
CA ILE A 145 25.64 -3.38 -8.86
C ILE A 145 26.97 -3.73 -8.20
N LYS A 146 27.07 -3.52 -6.89
CA LYS A 146 28.30 -3.76 -6.13
C LYS A 146 28.69 -5.24 -6.11
N THR A 147 27.73 -6.15 -5.95
CA THR A 147 28.00 -7.59 -5.93
C THR A 147 28.48 -8.10 -7.29
N TYR A 148 27.85 -7.68 -8.38
CA TYR A 148 28.27 -8.10 -9.73
C TYR A 148 29.60 -7.47 -10.14
N SER A 149 29.84 -6.18 -9.83
CA SER A 149 31.12 -5.55 -10.11
C SER A 149 32.27 -6.30 -9.41
N MET A 150 32.11 -6.64 -8.13
CA MET A 150 33.12 -7.40 -7.38
C MET A 150 33.37 -8.81 -7.95
N LYS A 151 32.32 -9.50 -8.41
CA LYS A 151 32.46 -10.83 -9.05
C LYS A 151 33.24 -10.74 -10.37
N GLU A 152 33.06 -9.68 -11.14
CA GLU A 152 33.80 -9.45 -12.38
C GLU A 152 35.28 -9.17 -12.12
N TYR A 153 35.61 -8.36 -11.10
CA TYR A 153 36.99 -8.14 -10.67
C TYR A 153 37.70 -9.40 -10.16
N LEU A 154 36.98 -10.32 -9.50
CA LEU A 154 37.54 -11.57 -8.96
C LEU A 154 37.66 -12.71 -10.00
N LYS A 155 37.17 -12.50 -11.23
CA LYS A 155 37.31 -13.43 -12.35
C LYS A 155 38.59 -13.22 -13.17
N ILE A 156 39.39 -12.22 -12.80
CA ILE A 156 40.73 -11.92 -13.32
C ILE A 156 41.76 -12.46 -12.32
#